data_AF-A0A2G2XY46-F1
#
_entry.id   AF-A0A2G2XY46-F1
#
_cell.length_a   1.000
_cell.length_b   1.000
_cell.length_c   1.000
_cell.angle_alpha   90.00
_cell.angle_beta   90.00
_cell.angle_gamma   90.00
#
_symmetry.space_group_name_H-M   'P 1'
#
loop_
_entity.id
_entity.type
_entity.pdbx_description
1 polymer ?
#
loop_
_entity_poly.entity_id
_entity_poly.type
_entity_poly.pdbx_seq_one_letter_code
_entity_poly.pdbx_strand_id
1 'polypeptide(L)'
;MKCTILDLSHVVANKAQIENLSFVGEDMLQYIPHADAILLKLVKHNWSDEDYVKILERYREASTYSDERRKEKVLIIDMVLNRDEDEANMTEVKLLFDVLMMVILARGGGAET
;
A
#
# COMPACT_ATOMS: atom_id res chain seq x y z
N MET A 1 -19.44 -0.72 8.70
CA MET A 1 -18.13 -1.01 8.09
C MET A 1 -17.13 -0.09 8.77
N LYS A 2 -16.10 -0.63 9.43
CA LYS A 2 -15.06 0.17 10.09
C LYS A 2 -13.82 0.21 9.18
N CYS A 3 -13.22 1.38 9.02
CA CYS A 3 -12.05 1.57 8.16
C CYS A 3 -10.95 2.29 8.93
N THR A 4 -9.71 1.86 8.73
CA THR A 4 -8.52 2.51 9.27
C THR A 4 -7.63 2.93 8.11
N ILE A 5 -7.32 4.22 8.00
CA ILE A 5 -6.31 4.73 7.09
C ILE A 5 -4.98 4.71 7.85
N LEU A 6 -4.04 3.89 7.37
CA LEU A 6 -2.66 3.86 7.83
C LEU A 6 -1.80 4.65 6.83
N ASP A 7 -1.08 5.65 7.32
CA ASP A 7 -0.10 6.42 6.55
C ASP A 7 0.95 6.99 7.52
N LEU A 8 1.97 7.68 7.01
CA LEU A 8 2.96 8.34 7.86
C LEU A 8 2.31 9.40 8.77
N SER A 9 2.84 9.56 9.97
CA SER A 9 2.27 10.44 11.01
C SER A 9 2.02 11.86 10.53
N HIS A 10 2.91 12.40 9.69
CA HIS A 10 2.75 13.75 9.14
C HIS A 10 1.62 13.86 8.10
N VAL A 11 1.26 12.78 7.39
CA VAL A 11 0.19 12.74 6.38
C VAL A 11 -1.19 12.75 7.03
N VAL A 12 -1.34 11.99 8.12
CA VAL A 12 -2.62 11.85 8.85
C VAL A 12 -2.73 12.76 10.06
N ALA A 13 -1.74 13.63 10.29
CA ALA A 13 -1.80 14.64 11.34
C ALA A 13 -3.08 15.48 11.23
N ASN A 14 -3.70 15.78 12.38
CA ASN A 14 -4.88 16.65 12.50
C ASN A 14 -6.13 16.19 11.73
N LYS A 15 -6.23 14.91 11.33
CA LYS A 15 -7.46 14.37 10.74
C LYS A 15 -8.48 14.05 11.83
N ALA A 16 -9.69 14.57 11.70
CA ALA A 16 -10.78 14.26 12.62
C ALA A 16 -11.23 12.80 12.45
N GLN A 17 -11.40 12.08 13.55
CA GLN A 17 -12.08 10.79 13.52
C GLN A 17 -13.54 10.98 13.17
N ILE A 18 -14.03 10.12 12.28
CA ILE A 18 -15.45 9.99 11.95
C ILE A 18 -15.88 8.64 12.51
N GLU A 19 -17.15 8.49 12.88
CA GLU A 19 -17.70 7.31 13.59
C GLU A 19 -17.21 5.94 13.08
N ASN A 20 -16.97 5.81 11.77
CA ASN A 20 -16.53 4.57 11.13
C ASN A 20 -15.15 4.66 10.45
N LEU A 21 -14.43 5.77 10.61
CA LEU A 21 -13.14 6.04 9.96
C LEU A 21 -12.12 6.54 10.99
N SER A 22 -11.08 5.75 11.21
CA SER A 22 -9.92 6.11 12.03
C SER A 22 -8.67 6.30 11.18
N PHE A 23 -7.73 7.07 11.72
CA PHE A 23 -6.42 7.32 11.12
C PHE A 23 -5.35 6.81 12.09
N VAL A 24 -4.36 6.10 11.56
CA VAL A 24 -3.17 5.62 12.28
C VAL A 24 -1.96 6.20 11.58
N GLY A 25 -1.17 6.97 12.32
CA GLY A 25 0.08 7.56 11.86
C GLY A 25 1.23 6.65 12.25
N GLU A 26 1.62 5.73 11.38
CA GLU A 26 2.72 4.79 11.61
C GLU A 26 3.40 4.41 10.30
N ASP A 27 4.66 4.01 10.40
CA ASP A 27 5.39 3.42 9.28
C ASP A 27 4.91 1.98 9.05
N MET A 28 4.53 1.64 7.81
CA MET A 28 4.09 0.29 7.43
C MET A 28 5.21 -0.76 7.59
N LEU A 29 6.47 -0.33 7.58
CA LEU A 29 7.63 -1.18 7.93
C LEU A 29 7.75 -1.43 9.43
N GLN A 30 6.97 -0.76 10.27
CA GLN A 30 7.01 -0.94 11.72
C GLN A 30 5.75 -1.63 12.22
N TYR A 31 4.58 -1.12 11.84
CA TYR A 31 3.31 -1.56 12.37
C TYR A 31 2.19 -1.54 11.34
N ILE A 32 1.37 -2.58 11.38
CA ILE A 32 0.17 -2.71 10.56
C ILE A 32 -0.98 -3.12 11.49
N PRO A 33 -2.08 -2.35 11.54
CA PRO A 33 -3.22 -2.69 12.38
C PRO A 33 -3.96 -3.92 11.82
N HIS A 34 -4.45 -4.76 12.73
CA HIS A 34 -5.29 -5.91 12.38
C HIS A 34 -6.59 -5.45 11.70
N ALA A 35 -6.98 -6.12 10.60
CA ALA A 35 -8.20 -5.82 9.87
C ALA A 35 -8.69 -7.04 9.08
N ASP A 36 -10.01 -7.24 8.98
CA ASP A 36 -10.60 -8.36 8.20
C ASP A 36 -10.20 -8.35 6.71
N ALA A 37 -9.87 -7.17 6.18
CA ALA A 37 -9.33 -6.98 4.85
C ALA A 37 -8.41 -5.76 4.80
N ILE A 38 -7.38 -5.86 3.95
CA ILE A 38 -6.34 -4.86 3.79
C ILE A 38 -6.29 -4.43 2.34
N LEU A 39 -6.22 -3.12 2.11
CA LEU A 39 -6.15 -2.51 0.78
C LEU A 39 -4.81 -1.81 0.58
N LEU A 40 -4.03 -2.26 -0.40
CA LEU A 40 -2.78 -1.62 -0.83
C LEU A 40 -3.01 -0.97 -2.19
N LYS A 41 -3.14 0.36 -2.21
CA LYS A 41 -3.37 1.10 -3.45
C LYS A 41 -2.11 1.89 -3.81
N LEU A 42 -1.48 1.54 -4.94
CA LEU A 42 -0.28 2.20 -5.47
C LEU A 42 0.87 2.29 -4.45
N VAL A 43 0.96 1.32 -3.53
CA VAL A 43 1.97 1.31 -2.46
C VAL A 43 3.31 0.83 -3.00
N LYS A 44 3.34 -0.15 -3.89
CA LYS A 44 4.58 -0.79 -4.38
C LYS A 44 5.58 0.22 -4.91
N HIS A 45 5.10 1.19 -5.71
CA HIS A 45 5.97 2.16 -6.39
C HIS A 45 6.81 3.01 -5.41
N ASN A 46 6.34 3.20 -4.17
CA ASN A 46 7.01 4.04 -3.19
C ASN A 46 8.15 3.32 -2.44
N TRP A 47 8.27 2.01 -2.58
CA TRP A 47 9.19 1.19 -1.78
C TRP A 47 10.16 0.42 -2.66
N SER A 48 11.32 0.10 -2.10
CA SER A 48 12.22 -0.89 -2.69
C SER A 48 11.54 -2.26 -2.70
N ASP A 49 11.95 -3.17 -3.59
CA ASP A 49 11.41 -4.53 -3.62
C ASP A 49 11.63 -5.24 -2.27
N GLU A 50 12.78 -5.02 -1.62
CA GLU A 50 13.11 -5.59 -0.32
C GLU A 50 12.18 -5.09 0.79
N ASP A 51 11.92 -3.78 0.83
CA ASP A 51 11.03 -3.19 1.84
C ASP A 51 9.57 -3.52 1.57
N TYR A 52 9.16 -3.58 0.31
CA TYR A 52 7.81 -4.00 -0.05
C TYR A 52 7.52 -5.45 0.35
N VAL A 53 8.49 -6.36 0.22
CA VAL A 53 8.36 -7.73 0.74
C VAL A 53 8.18 -7.74 2.25
N LYS A 54 8.95 -6.95 3.01
CA LYS A 54 8.79 -6.84 4.48
C LYS A 54 7.42 -6.29 4.87
N ILE A 55 6.86 -5.37 4.08
CA ILE A 55 5.51 -4.84 4.26
C ILE A 55 4.47 -5.96 4.04
N LEU A 56 4.59 -6.73 2.95
CA LEU A 56 3.69 -7.87 2.67
C LEU A 56 3.77 -8.96 3.76
N GLU A 57 4.95 -9.23 4.30
CA GLU A 57 5.11 -10.17 5.42
C GLU A 57 4.38 -9.70 6.68
N ARG A 58 4.51 -8.41 7.05
CA ARG A 58 3.76 -7.83 8.17
C ARG A 58 2.26 -7.88 7.96
N TYR A 59 1.78 -7.67 6.73
CA TYR A 59 0.36 -7.82 6.40
C TYR A 59 -0.10 -9.26 6.65
N ARG A 60 0.72 -10.25 6.26
CA ARG A 60 0.44 -11.65 6.53
C ARG A 60 0.37 -11.92 8.03
N GLU A 61 1.29 -11.39 8.82
CA GLU A 61 1.32 -11.55 10.29
C GLU A 61 0.12 -10.91 10.98
N ALA A 62 -0.21 -9.67 10.61
CA ALA A 62 -1.41 -8.97 11.08
C ALA A 62 -2.68 -9.78 10.76
N SER A 63 -2.62 -10.60 9.70
CA SER A 63 -3.74 -11.39 9.21
C SER A 63 -3.93 -12.79 9.79
N THR A 64 -2.90 -13.29 10.49
CA THR A 64 -2.91 -14.64 11.09
C THR A 64 -3.48 -14.70 12.50
N TYR A 65 -4.00 -13.58 13.02
CA TYR A 65 -4.48 -13.49 14.40
C TYR A 65 -5.91 -14.04 14.59
N SER A 66 -6.64 -14.34 13.51
CA SER A 66 -8.01 -14.85 13.56
C SER A 66 -8.12 -16.35 13.25
N ASP A 67 -9.00 -17.01 14.01
CA ASP A 67 -9.40 -18.43 13.91
C ASP A 67 -9.57 -18.87 12.44
N GLU A 68 -9.07 -20.07 12.06
CA GLU A 68 -8.90 -20.60 10.69
C GLU A 68 -10.13 -20.50 9.75
N ARG A 69 -11.28 -20.12 10.31
CA ARG A 69 -12.57 -19.95 9.64
C ARG A 69 -12.74 -18.62 8.90
N ARG A 70 -11.91 -17.60 9.15
CA ARG A 70 -11.96 -16.32 8.43
C ARG A 70 -10.63 -16.05 7.73
N LYS A 71 -10.54 -16.38 6.44
CA LYS A 71 -9.44 -15.92 5.60
C LYS A 71 -9.52 -14.40 5.43
N GLU A 72 -8.62 -13.71 6.09
CA GLU A 72 -8.35 -12.31 5.85
C GLU A 72 -7.82 -12.11 4.42
N LYS A 73 -8.24 -11.02 3.78
CA LYS A 73 -7.98 -10.77 2.36
C LYS A 73 -7.10 -9.54 2.19
N VAL A 74 -6.05 -9.67 1.39
CA VAL A 74 -5.24 -8.54 0.92
C VAL A 74 -5.64 -8.21 -0.52
N LEU A 75 -6.07 -6.97 -0.76
CA LEU A 75 -6.37 -6.44 -2.08
C LEU A 75 -5.26 -5.48 -2.49
N ILE A 76 -4.55 -5.80 -3.56
CA ILE A 76 -3.51 -4.95 -4.14
C ILE A 76 -4.08 -4.32 -5.41
N ILE A 77 -4.12 -2.98 -5.45
CA ILE A 77 -4.51 -2.20 -6.62
C ILE A 77 -3.25 -1.51 -7.12
N ASP A 78 -2.68 -2.06 -8.18
CA ASP A 78 -1.45 -1.57 -8.78
C ASP A 78 -1.43 -1.78 -10.29
N MET A 79 -0.55 -1.05 -10.98
CA MET A 79 -0.30 -1.25 -12.40
C MET A 79 0.64 -2.42 -12.63
N VAL A 80 0.15 -3.39 -13.41
CA VAL A 80 0.95 -4.55 -13.84
C VAL A 80 1.19 -4.40 -15.33
N LEU A 81 2.44 -4.25 -15.74
CA LEU A 81 2.84 -4.22 -17.14
C LEU A 81 2.91 -5.65 -17.69
N ASN A 82 2.11 -5.96 -18.71
CA ASN A 82 2.17 -7.23 -19.42
C ASN A 82 2.20 -6.98 -20.93
N ARG A 83 3.41 -7.00 -21.53
CA ARG A 83 3.58 -6.66 -22.96
C ARG A 83 2.91 -7.65 -23.91
N ASP A 84 2.64 -8.87 -23.45
CA ASP A 84 2.05 -9.92 -24.29
C ASP A 84 0.53 -9.88 -24.29
N GLU A 85 -0.08 -9.34 -23.22
CA GLU A 85 -1.55 -9.26 -23.06
C GLU A 85 -2.10 -7.85 -23.19
N ASP A 86 -1.30 -6.81 -22.92
CA ASP A 86 -1.75 -5.42 -22.97
C ASP A 86 -1.92 -4.95 -24.42
N GLU A 87 -3.02 -4.25 -24.69
CA GLU A 87 -3.16 -3.46 -25.92
C GLU A 87 -2.05 -2.41 -25.99
N ALA A 88 -1.59 -2.07 -27.20
CA ALA A 88 -0.47 -1.14 -27.40
C ALA A 88 -0.64 0.20 -26.66
N ASN A 89 -1.84 0.78 -26.70
CA ASN A 89 -2.17 2.02 -25.99
C ASN A 89 -2.06 1.85 -24.46
N MET A 90 -2.46 0.69 -23.93
CA MET A 90 -2.37 0.38 -22.50
C MET A 90 -0.93 0.18 -22.08
N THR A 91 -0.12 -0.51 -22.89
CA THR A 91 1.33 -0.62 -22.68
C THR A 91 1.98 0.75 -22.61
N GLU A 92 1.63 1.65 -23.53
CA GLU A 92 2.16 3.02 -23.56
C GLU A 92 1.82 3.81 -22.29
N VAL A 93 0.56 3.77 -21.83
CA VAL A 93 0.14 4.45 -20.60
C VAL A 93 0.86 3.89 -19.37
N LYS A 94 1.00 2.56 -19.27
CA LYS A 94 1.72 1.91 -18.16
C LYS A 94 3.20 2.28 -18.15
N LEU A 95 3.85 2.34 -19.32
CA LEU A 95 5.23 2.79 -19.45
C LEU A 95 5.40 4.27 -19.14
N LEU A 96 4.46 5.12 -19.58
CA LEU A 96 4.45 6.54 -19.23
C LEU A 96 4.34 6.72 -17.71
N PHE A 97 3.48 5.94 -17.06
CA PHE A 97 3.35 5.96 -15.62
C PHE A 97 4.64 5.49 -14.92
N ASP A 98 5.30 4.45 -15.42
CA ASP A 98 6.59 3.97 -14.89
C ASP A 98 7.67 5.05 -14.94
N VAL A 99 7.81 5.74 -16.08
CA VAL A 99 8.72 6.89 -16.23
C VAL A 99 8.32 8.04 -15.31
N LEU A 100 7.03 8.31 -15.15
CA LEU A 100 6.53 9.34 -14.23
C LEU A 100 6.90 9.02 -12.77
N MET A 101 6.73 7.76 -12.34
CA MET A 101 7.12 7.33 -10.99
C MET A 101 8.63 7.48 -10.78
N MET A 102 9.44 7.14 -11.79
CA MET A 102 10.88 7.38 -11.74
C MET A 102 11.21 8.86 -11.48
N VAL A 103 10.55 9.80 -12.17
CA VAL A 103 10.78 11.24 -11.98
C VAL A 103 10.31 11.74 -10.61
N ILE A 104 9.13 11.31 -10.16
CA ILE A 104 8.55 11.76 -8.89
C ILE A 104 9.35 11.25 -7.70
N LEU A 105 9.81 9.98 -7.76
CA LEU A 105 10.47 9.31 -6.64
C LEU A 105 12.00 9.34 -6.70
N ALA A 106 12.59 9.78 -7.83
CA ALA A 106 14.04 9.97 -7.97
C ALA A 106 14.66 10.94 -6.94
N ARG A 107 13.82 11.70 -6.22
CA ARG A 107 14.27 12.66 -5.20
C ARG A 107 14.26 12.12 -3.75
N GLY A 108 14.06 10.82 -3.56
CA GLY A 108 14.11 10.16 -2.25
C GLY A 108 12.74 10.07 -1.60
N GLY A 109 12.03 8.97 -1.88
CA GLY A 109 10.74 8.64 -1.26
C GLY A 109 10.84 7.66 -0.08
N GLY A 110 12.03 7.48 0.49
CA GLY A 110 12.23 6.63 1.66
C GLY A 110 12.44 7.47 2.91
N ALA A 111 11.45 7.48 3.81
CA ALA A 111 11.60 7.65 5.26
C ALA A 111 12.58 8.71 5.84
N GLU A 112 12.91 9.79 5.12
CA GLU A 112 13.68 10.91 5.67
C GLU A 112 12.86 12.21 5.64
N THR A 113 11.99 12.35 6.65
CA THR A 113 11.82 13.54 7.50
C THR A 113 11.10 13.16 8.78
#